data_AF-A0A2A2MAL2-F1
#
_entry.id   AF-A0A2A2MAL2-F1
#
_cell.length_a   1.000
_cell.length_b   1.000
_cell.length_c   1.000
_cell.angle_alpha   90.00
_cell.angle_beta   90.00
_cell.angle_gamma   90.00
#
_symmetry.space_group_name_H-M   'P 1'
#
loop_
_entity.id
_entity.type
_entity.pdbx_description
1 polymer ?
#
loop_
_entity_poly.entity_id
_entity_poly.type
_entity_poly.pdbx_seq_one_letter_code
_entity_poly.pdbx_strand_id
1 'polypeptide(L)'
;MSRIFDVVQSLSGQKNAIVIPRPYVRFFAGDQQALVLGALLNQIVFWSGVDSSCEDGWFYKSHKEMGEDLETLSEDQVGRLVKKLCTKYLPGIIETKNQKVNGTPTAHYRIDGDALIAKIFPPELDSAKVRNGKRESAESKPQNRGMETAEVQNGNRESAESFLYTDQDIQIIKPSCQPAADPAAVMTKQATQVLEHLRTKTGSRFQNCKSSLKNIRARLRDGFTPDELVLVIDFSVVRWGANPDFSSNLNPTTLFRPTKFPSYLSSATNWDKAGRLPRSQWSMQAQAKPKGYVDMDFSNQDYSSVPAGFRNGYSSEKPKEPAAPVDRSELPRWLVERTGGAV
;
A
#
# COMPACT_ATOMS: atom_id res chain seq x y z
N MET A 1 0.09 -29.34 34.59
CA MET A 1 -0.47 -29.00 33.27
C MET A 1 0.58 -28.20 32.52
N SER A 2 0.81 -28.52 31.23
CA SER A 2 1.99 -28.06 30.49
C SER A 2 1.89 -26.56 30.17
N ARG A 3 2.94 -25.78 30.45
CA ARG A 3 3.10 -24.35 30.10
C ARG A 3 2.68 -24.03 28.67
N ILE A 4 2.80 -24.99 27.75
CA ILE A 4 2.33 -24.87 26.37
C ILE A 4 0.81 -24.70 26.29
N PHE A 5 0.04 -25.45 27.07
CA PHE A 5 -1.42 -25.37 27.05
C PHE A 5 -1.89 -24.02 27.60
N ASP A 6 -1.28 -23.52 28.68
CA ASP A 6 -1.59 -22.22 29.25
C ASP A 6 -1.24 -21.08 28.29
N VAL A 7 -0.09 -21.15 27.61
CA VAL A 7 0.33 -20.16 26.61
C VAL A 7 -0.60 -20.20 25.39
N VAL A 8 -0.88 -21.39 24.86
CA VAL A 8 -1.77 -21.54 23.69
C VAL A 8 -3.19 -21.08 24.04
N GLN A 9 -3.70 -21.42 25.22
CA GLN A 9 -5.00 -20.95 25.71
C GLN A 9 -5.01 -19.43 25.90
N SER A 10 -3.94 -18.84 26.43
CA SER A 10 -3.81 -17.37 26.56
C SER A 10 -3.69 -16.63 25.24
N LEU A 11 -3.30 -17.32 24.15
CA LEU A 11 -3.25 -16.77 22.79
C LEU A 11 -4.53 -17.07 22.00
N SER A 12 -5.36 -17.99 22.49
CA SER A 12 -6.57 -18.44 21.83
C SER A 12 -7.79 -17.69 22.37
N GLY A 13 -8.82 -17.53 21.54
CA GLY A 13 -10.09 -16.90 21.90
C GLY A 13 -10.29 -15.50 21.31
N GLN A 14 -11.55 -15.06 21.27
CA GLN A 14 -11.95 -13.80 20.64
C GLN A 14 -11.32 -12.57 21.28
N LYS A 15 -10.98 -12.63 22.57
CA LYS A 15 -10.31 -11.53 23.29
C LYS A 15 -8.90 -11.25 22.77
N ASN A 16 -8.23 -12.25 22.19
CA ASN A 16 -6.85 -12.14 21.69
C ASN A 16 -6.76 -12.11 20.17
N ALA A 17 -7.90 -12.01 19.48
CA ALA A 17 -7.98 -12.05 18.02
C ALA A 17 -8.86 -10.91 17.50
N ILE A 18 -8.24 -9.92 16.87
CA ILE A 18 -8.95 -8.82 16.22
C ILE A 18 -9.35 -9.27 14.81
N VAL A 19 -10.64 -9.58 14.63
CA VAL A 19 -11.21 -9.93 13.32
C VAL A 19 -11.73 -8.66 12.65
N ILE A 20 -11.20 -8.35 11.47
CA ILE A 20 -11.60 -7.17 10.69
C ILE A 20 -12.32 -7.63 9.43
N PRO A 21 -13.60 -7.25 9.24
CA PRO A 21 -14.33 -7.55 8.00
C PRO A 21 -13.61 -7.00 6.77
N ARG A 22 -13.40 -7.85 5.77
CA ARG A 22 -12.77 -7.47 4.49
C ARG A 22 -13.48 -6.30 3.78
N PRO A 23 -14.82 -6.17 3.80
CA PRO A 23 -15.49 -5.00 3.23
C PRO A 23 -15.01 -3.67 3.82
N TYR A 24 -14.76 -3.61 5.13
CA TYR A 24 -14.25 -2.39 5.77
C TYR A 24 -12.83 -2.07 5.29
N VAL A 25 -11.96 -3.08 5.21
CA VAL A 25 -10.60 -2.89 4.68
C VAL A 25 -10.62 -2.41 3.23
N ARG A 26 -11.53 -2.96 2.41
CA ARG A 26 -11.71 -2.52 1.01
C ARG A 26 -12.24 -1.10 0.91
N PHE A 27 -13.18 -0.73 1.77
CA PHE A 27 -13.74 0.62 1.83
C PHE A 27 -12.65 1.68 2.08
N PHE A 28 -11.63 1.34 2.88
CA PHE A 28 -10.49 2.22 3.15
C PHE A 28 -9.24 1.98 2.27
N ALA A 29 -9.35 1.26 1.15
CA ALA A 29 -8.19 0.76 0.38
C ALA A 29 -7.18 1.83 -0.15
N GLY A 30 -7.50 3.12 -0.08
CA GLY A 30 -6.59 4.22 -0.42
C GLY A 30 -5.89 4.88 0.78
N ASP A 31 -6.15 4.43 2.00
CA ASP A 31 -5.56 4.99 3.22
C ASP A 31 -4.39 4.14 3.73
N GLN A 32 -3.30 4.77 4.16
CA GLN A 32 -2.18 4.08 4.80
C GLN A 32 -2.61 3.35 6.08
N GLN A 33 -3.68 3.81 6.72
CA GLN A 33 -4.21 3.25 7.96
C GLN A 33 -5.48 2.40 7.75
N ALA A 34 -5.69 1.86 6.55
CA ALA A 34 -6.92 1.13 6.18
C ALA A 34 -7.32 0.01 7.16
N LEU A 35 -6.35 -0.79 7.61
CA LEU A 35 -6.61 -1.88 8.56
C LEU A 35 -7.09 -1.34 9.92
N VAL A 36 -6.40 -0.32 10.44
CA VAL A 36 -6.72 0.29 11.74
C VAL A 36 -8.08 1.00 11.68
N LEU A 37 -8.36 1.72 10.59
CA LEU A 37 -9.67 2.34 10.36
C LEU A 37 -10.79 1.29 10.25
N GLY A 38 -10.52 0.16 9.59
CA GLY A 38 -11.45 -0.97 9.51
C GLY A 38 -11.73 -1.60 10.86
N ALA A 39 -10.70 -1.78 11.69
CA ALA A 39 -10.84 -2.30 13.05
C ALA A 39 -11.63 -1.35 13.95
N LEU A 40 -11.33 -0.05 13.89
CA LEU A 40 -12.05 0.97 14.64
C LEU A 40 -13.52 1.05 14.21
N LEU A 41 -13.80 1.04 12.90
CA LEU A 41 -15.18 1.01 12.40
C LEU A 41 -15.92 -0.25 12.88
N ASN A 42 -15.27 -1.41 12.84
CA ASN A 42 -15.84 -2.65 13.34
C ASN A 42 -16.25 -2.54 14.82
N GLN A 43 -15.40 -1.90 15.64
CA GLN A 43 -15.68 -1.73 17.05
C GLN A 43 -16.84 -0.75 17.29
N ILE A 44 -16.89 0.36 16.56
CA ILE A 44 -18.00 1.33 16.68
C ILE A 44 -19.33 0.66 16.27
N VAL A 45 -19.34 -0.13 15.18
CA VAL A 45 -20.54 -0.89 14.76
C VAL A 45 -20.94 -1.94 15.80
N PHE A 46 -19.97 -2.68 16.36
CA PHE A 46 -20.25 -3.66 17.40
C PHE A 46 -20.95 -3.03 18.61
N TRP A 47 -20.40 -1.94 19.16
CA TRP A 47 -20.99 -1.27 20.32
C TRP A 47 -22.32 -0.58 20.01
N SER A 48 -22.58 -0.20 18.75
CA SER A 48 -23.88 0.34 18.37
C SER A 48 -25.03 -0.69 18.44
N GLY A 49 -24.70 -1.99 18.37
CA GLY A 49 -25.68 -3.08 18.52
C GLY A 49 -25.77 -3.66 19.93
N VAL A 50 -24.91 -3.20 20.85
CA VAL A 50 -25.06 -3.51 22.27
C VAL A 50 -26.02 -2.49 22.85
N ASP A 51 -27.06 -2.96 23.55
CA ASP A 51 -28.04 -2.09 24.21
C ASP A 51 -27.34 -1.24 25.29
N SER A 52 -26.80 -0.09 24.89
CA SER A 52 -26.30 0.92 25.80
C SER A 52 -27.48 1.67 26.41
N SER A 53 -27.38 1.99 27.69
CA SER A 53 -28.44 2.62 28.49
C SER A 53 -28.79 4.08 28.08
N CYS A 54 -28.53 4.47 26.84
CA CYS A 54 -28.84 5.80 26.30
C CYS A 54 -29.97 5.65 25.26
N GLU A 55 -31.05 6.39 25.47
CA GLU A 55 -32.18 6.48 24.54
C GLU A 55 -31.69 6.97 23.16
N ASP A 56 -32.38 6.58 22.08
CA ASP A 56 -32.10 6.97 20.67
C ASP A 56 -30.84 6.35 19.99
N GLY A 57 -30.37 5.18 20.43
CA GLY A 57 -29.32 4.43 19.73
C GLY A 57 -27.91 5.03 19.88
N TRP A 58 -27.71 5.86 20.91
CA TRP A 58 -26.40 6.36 21.30
C TRP A 58 -25.69 5.37 22.22
N PHE A 59 -24.40 5.21 22.02
CA PHE A 59 -23.52 4.55 22.99
C PHE A 59 -22.36 5.46 23.35
N TYR A 60 -21.81 5.30 24.55
CA TYR A 60 -20.59 6.02 24.95
C TYR A 60 -19.43 5.05 25.08
N LYS A 61 -18.24 5.54 24.72
CA LYS A 61 -16.99 4.82 24.92
C LYS A 61 -15.84 5.80 24.92
N SER A 62 -14.94 5.68 25.89
CA SER A 62 -13.77 6.56 25.90
C SER A 62 -12.79 6.18 24.80
N HIS A 63 -12.01 7.16 24.33
CA HIS A 63 -10.93 6.90 23.37
C HIS A 63 -9.85 5.98 23.95
N LYS A 64 -9.67 5.98 25.27
CA LYS A 64 -8.73 5.09 25.97
C LYS A 64 -9.20 3.64 25.90
N GLU A 65 -10.44 3.35 26.30
CA GLU A 65 -11.02 2.00 26.23
C GLU A 65 -11.06 1.47 24.79
N MET A 66 -11.37 2.35 23.83
CA MET A 66 -11.37 1.99 22.41
C MET A 66 -9.95 1.69 21.90
N GLY A 67 -8.92 2.31 22.48
CA GLY A 67 -7.52 2.01 22.19
C GLY A 67 -7.05 0.70 22.82
N GLU A 68 -7.50 0.41 24.05
CA GLU A 68 -7.25 -0.86 24.75
C GLU A 68 -7.86 -2.03 23.99
N ASP A 69 -9.09 -1.91 23.47
CA ASP A 69 -9.74 -2.95 22.66
C ASP A 69 -8.96 -3.31 21.39
N LEU A 70 -8.19 -2.36 20.85
CA LEU A 70 -7.37 -2.53 19.65
C LEU A 70 -5.90 -2.81 19.96
N GLU A 71 -5.51 -2.79 21.25
CA GLU A 71 -4.17 -2.96 21.86
C GLU A 71 -3.01 -2.16 21.25
N THR A 72 -3.27 -1.35 20.22
CA THR A 72 -2.23 -0.79 19.34
C THR A 72 -2.27 0.73 19.25
N LEU A 73 -3.23 1.37 19.92
CA LEU A 73 -3.50 2.80 19.74
C LEU A 73 -3.50 3.56 21.08
N SER A 74 -2.84 4.71 21.09
CA SER A 74 -3.00 5.69 22.17
C SER A 74 -4.32 6.46 22.05
N GLU A 75 -4.77 7.06 23.16
CA GLU A 75 -6.00 7.87 23.22
C GLU A 75 -6.02 8.96 22.13
N ASP A 76 -4.90 9.66 21.93
CA ASP A 76 -4.75 10.68 20.89
C ASP A 76 -4.85 10.11 19.47
N GLN A 77 -4.29 8.92 19.24
CA GLN A 77 -4.36 8.26 17.94
C GLN A 77 -5.79 7.84 17.63
N VAL A 78 -6.51 7.29 18.61
CA VAL A 78 -7.94 6.98 18.48
C VAL A 78 -8.71 8.24 18.15
N GLY A 79 -8.52 9.33 18.90
CA GLY A 79 -9.20 10.60 18.61
C GLY A 79 -8.95 11.13 17.20
N ARG A 80 -7.71 11.06 16.70
CA ARG A 80 -7.38 11.45 15.32
C ARG A 80 -8.05 10.54 14.28
N LEU A 81 -8.07 9.24 14.53
CA LEU A 81 -8.67 8.26 13.63
C LEU A 81 -10.20 8.36 13.60
N VAL A 82 -10.84 8.53 14.75
CA VAL A 82 -12.28 8.80 14.88
C VAL A 82 -12.63 10.07 14.11
N LYS A 83 -11.89 11.17 14.33
CA LYS A 83 -12.11 12.41 13.59
C LYS A 83 -11.98 12.21 12.08
N LYS A 84 -10.95 11.48 11.66
CA LYS A 84 -10.71 11.14 10.25
C LYS A 84 -11.84 10.27 9.68
N LEU A 85 -12.33 9.31 10.45
CA LEU A 85 -13.44 8.44 10.08
C LEU A 85 -14.72 9.26 9.85
N CYS A 86 -15.12 10.08 10.82
CA CYS A 86 -16.35 10.87 10.74
C CYS A 86 -16.27 11.99 9.70
N THR A 87 -15.11 12.65 9.52
CA THR A 87 -15.02 13.80 8.60
C THR A 87 -14.72 13.41 7.16
N LYS A 88 -13.80 12.47 6.94
CA LYS A 88 -13.30 12.15 5.59
C LYS A 88 -14.09 11.02 4.93
N TYR A 89 -14.47 10.00 5.69
CA TYR A 89 -14.99 8.75 5.12
C TYR A 89 -16.50 8.59 5.31
N LEU A 90 -17.00 8.93 6.50
CA LEU A 90 -18.39 8.69 6.89
C LEU A 90 -19.06 9.98 7.43
N PRO A 91 -19.02 11.10 6.68
CA PRO A 91 -19.68 12.34 7.12
C PRO A 91 -21.19 12.15 7.20
N GLY A 92 -21.76 12.52 8.35
CA GLY A 92 -23.20 12.40 8.62
C GLY A 92 -23.70 10.98 8.87
N ILE A 93 -22.87 9.95 8.69
CA ILE A 93 -23.22 8.55 8.99
C ILE A 93 -22.84 8.20 10.42
N ILE A 94 -21.68 8.68 10.88
CA ILE A 94 -21.25 8.56 12.28
C ILE A 94 -21.30 9.93 12.91
N GLU A 95 -22.13 10.06 13.94
CA GLU A 95 -22.20 11.27 14.77
C GLU A 95 -21.43 11.07 16.06
N THR A 96 -20.80 12.15 16.54
CA THR A 96 -20.05 12.14 17.78
C THR A 96 -20.42 13.35 18.63
N LYS A 97 -20.70 13.12 19.91
CA LYS A 97 -20.97 14.17 20.91
C LYS A 97 -20.15 13.91 22.16
N ASN A 98 -19.62 14.95 22.79
CA ASN A 98 -18.97 14.80 24.10
C ASN A 98 -19.99 15.14 25.18
N GLN A 99 -20.30 14.18 26.05
CA GLN A 99 -21.14 14.40 27.23
C GLN A 99 -20.44 13.83 28.48
N LYS A 100 -20.82 14.31 29.66
CA LYS A 100 -20.22 13.83 30.91
C LYS A 100 -20.90 12.56 31.38
N VAL A 101 -20.16 11.47 31.46
CA VAL A 101 -20.59 10.24 32.14
C VAL A 101 -19.85 10.19 33.46
N ASN A 102 -20.57 10.17 34.59
CA ASN A 102 -19.98 10.18 35.95
C ASN A 102 -18.96 11.32 36.19
N GLY A 103 -19.19 12.50 35.60
CA GLY A 103 -18.32 13.68 35.74
C GLY A 103 -17.15 13.77 34.75
N THR A 104 -16.82 12.68 34.05
CA THR A 104 -15.73 12.63 33.06
C THR A 104 -16.28 12.87 31.64
N PRO A 105 -15.71 13.82 30.87
CA PRO A 105 -16.12 14.04 29.49
C PRO A 105 -15.81 12.81 28.63
N THR A 106 -16.84 12.18 28.09
CA THR A 106 -16.75 10.93 27.32
C THR A 106 -17.43 11.09 25.96
N ALA A 107 -16.80 10.54 24.93
CA ALA A 107 -17.35 10.55 23.58
C ALA A 107 -18.54 9.59 23.49
N HIS A 108 -19.63 10.10 22.93
CA HIS A 108 -20.84 9.38 22.56
C HIS A 108 -20.89 9.27 21.05
N TYR A 109 -21.28 8.11 20.56
CA TYR A 109 -21.33 7.77 19.15
C TYR A 109 -22.74 7.32 18.78
N ARG A 110 -23.17 7.71 17.59
CA ARG A 110 -24.36 7.17 16.93
C ARG A 110 -24.02 6.85 15.49
N ILE A 111 -24.53 5.73 15.00
CA ILE A 111 -24.35 5.31 13.61
C ILE A 111 -25.72 5.17 12.97
N ASP A 112 -25.85 5.73 11.76
CA ASP A 112 -26.94 5.39 10.85
C ASP A 112 -26.57 4.12 10.08
N GLY A 113 -27.20 3.00 10.45
CA GLY A 113 -26.93 1.68 9.88
C GLY A 113 -27.30 1.58 8.41
N ASP A 114 -28.43 2.14 7.99
CA ASP A 114 -28.90 2.07 6.61
C ASP A 114 -28.01 2.91 5.69
N ALA A 115 -27.64 4.11 6.13
CA ALA A 115 -26.70 4.96 5.40
C ALA A 115 -25.31 4.33 5.32
N LEU A 116 -24.86 3.66 6.39
CA LEU A 116 -23.58 2.92 6.40
C LEU A 116 -23.61 1.77 5.39
N ILE A 117 -24.67 0.96 5.39
CA ILE A 117 -24.84 -0.16 4.45
C ILE A 117 -24.83 0.36 3.03
N ALA A 118 -25.64 1.37 2.71
CA ALA A 118 -25.68 1.97 1.37
C ALA A 118 -24.31 2.51 0.92
N LYS A 119 -23.48 2.97 1.86
CA LYS A 119 -22.14 3.51 1.56
C LYS A 119 -21.09 2.43 1.34
N ILE A 120 -21.09 1.37 2.15
CA ILE A 120 -20.10 0.29 2.09
C ILE A 120 -20.48 -0.76 1.04
N PHE A 121 -21.78 -1.00 0.87
CA PHE A 121 -22.40 -1.95 -0.05
C PHE A 121 -23.37 -1.20 -0.95
N PRO A 122 -22.88 -0.39 -1.90
CA PRO A 122 -23.76 0.25 -2.85
C PRO A 122 -24.57 -0.82 -3.58
N PRO A 123 -25.91 -0.66 -3.70
CA PRO A 123 -26.70 -1.59 -4.49
C PRO A 123 -26.13 -1.59 -5.90
N GLU A 124 -25.74 -2.76 -6.38
CA GLU A 124 -25.28 -2.90 -7.76
C GLU A 124 -26.41 -2.39 -8.66
N LEU A 125 -26.17 -1.27 -9.35
CA LEU A 125 -26.97 -0.87 -10.50
C LEU A 125 -26.70 -1.92 -11.57
N ASP A 126 -27.40 -3.05 -11.44
CA ASP A 126 -27.65 -3.91 -12.56
C ASP A 126 -28.23 -3.00 -13.63
N SER A 127 -27.42 -2.76 -14.66
CA SER A 127 -27.88 -2.41 -15.98
C SER A 127 -28.63 -3.62 -16.53
N ALA A 128 -29.72 -3.99 -15.85
CA ALA A 128 -30.74 -4.87 -16.33
C ALA A 128 -31.37 -4.15 -17.51
N LYS A 129 -30.77 -4.37 -18.67
CA LYS A 129 -31.37 -4.23 -19.97
C LYS A 129 -32.76 -4.84 -19.85
N VAL A 130 -33.76 -3.97 -19.74
CA VAL A 130 -35.17 -4.32 -19.64
C VAL A 130 -35.49 -5.21 -20.83
N ARG A 131 -35.51 -6.53 -20.60
CA ARG A 131 -36.09 -7.45 -21.56
C ARG A 131 -37.59 -7.35 -21.32
N ASN A 132 -38.18 -6.50 -22.16
CA ASN A 132 -39.62 -6.40 -22.34
C ASN A 132 -40.24 -7.81 -22.44
N GLY A 133 -41.20 -8.10 -21.57
CA GLY A 133 -41.77 -9.44 -21.47
C GLY A 133 -42.75 -9.60 -20.32
N LYS A 134 -43.82 -8.77 -20.32
CA LYS A 134 -45.16 -9.05 -19.80
C LYS A 134 -45.30 -10.33 -18.95
N ARG A 135 -45.36 -10.19 -17.62
CA ARG A 135 -46.21 -11.06 -16.79
C ARG A 135 -46.55 -10.40 -15.47
N GLU A 136 -47.78 -10.66 -15.08
CA GLU A 136 -48.64 -9.87 -14.21
C GLU A 136 -48.29 -9.95 -12.73
N SER A 137 -48.79 -8.93 -12.03
CA SER A 137 -48.88 -8.77 -10.58
C SER A 137 -49.18 -10.08 -9.85
N ALA A 138 -48.32 -10.43 -8.89
CA ALA A 138 -48.65 -11.37 -7.83
C ALA A 138 -48.15 -10.79 -6.51
N GLU A 139 -48.98 -9.91 -5.97
CA GLU A 139 -49.02 -9.53 -4.56
C GLU A 139 -49.15 -10.80 -3.70
N SER A 140 -48.17 -11.08 -2.84
CA SER A 140 -48.28 -12.12 -1.81
C SER A 140 -48.40 -11.47 -0.44
N LYS A 141 -49.65 -11.47 0.06
CA LYS A 141 -50.10 -11.05 1.38
C LYS A 141 -49.27 -11.64 2.54
N PRO A 142 -49.11 -10.90 3.65
CA PRO A 142 -48.57 -11.45 4.89
C PRO A 142 -49.63 -12.34 5.56
N GLN A 143 -49.32 -13.63 5.76
CA GLN A 143 -50.15 -14.51 6.56
C GLN A 143 -49.85 -14.29 8.05
N ASN A 144 -50.74 -13.52 8.68
CA ASN A 144 -50.99 -13.60 10.11
C ASN A 144 -51.50 -15.00 10.48
N ARG A 145 -50.85 -15.61 11.47
CA ARG A 145 -51.35 -16.75 12.26
C ARG A 145 -50.80 -16.47 13.65
N GLY A 146 -51.58 -16.21 14.69
CA GLY A 146 -52.90 -16.69 15.04
C GLY A 146 -52.78 -16.89 16.55
N MET A 147 -53.34 -15.95 17.30
CA MET A 147 -53.31 -15.86 18.76
C MET A 147 -54.13 -17.03 19.31
N GLU A 148 -53.53 -17.89 20.13
CA GLU A 148 -54.28 -18.78 21.02
C GLU A 148 -53.63 -18.79 22.39
N THR A 149 -54.46 -18.41 23.36
CA THR A 149 -54.20 -18.24 24.78
C THR A 149 -54.03 -19.57 25.50
N ALA A 150 -53.02 -19.68 26.37
CA ALA A 150 -53.07 -20.55 27.54
C ALA A 150 -52.26 -19.91 28.68
N GLU A 151 -52.86 -19.95 29.86
CA GLU A 151 -52.50 -19.17 31.05
C GLU A 151 -51.27 -19.69 31.80
N VAL A 152 -50.64 -18.73 32.47
CA VAL A 152 -49.69 -18.74 33.59
C VAL A 152 -49.52 -20.05 34.36
N GLN A 153 -48.27 -20.48 34.55
CA GLN A 153 -47.79 -20.92 35.86
C GLN A 153 -46.30 -20.58 36.09
N ASN A 154 -46.06 -20.06 37.28
CA ASN A 154 -44.85 -19.44 37.81
C ASN A 154 -43.79 -20.50 38.18
N GLY A 155 -42.50 -20.22 37.97
CA GLY A 155 -41.41 -21.13 38.34
C GLY A 155 -40.03 -20.56 38.04
N ASN A 156 -39.37 -20.10 39.10
CA ASN A 156 -38.08 -19.43 39.14
C ASN A 156 -36.89 -20.35 38.75
N ARG A 157 -35.80 -19.73 38.28
CA ARG A 157 -34.38 -20.15 38.41
C ARG A 157 -33.67 -20.85 37.23
N GLU A 158 -32.76 -20.06 36.65
CA GLU A 158 -31.38 -20.32 36.17
C GLU A 158 -31.06 -21.57 35.31
N SER A 159 -30.41 -21.27 34.18
CA SER A 159 -29.47 -22.13 33.44
C SER A 159 -30.06 -23.17 32.49
N ALA A 160 -30.13 -22.81 31.21
CA ALA A 160 -30.09 -23.76 30.09
C ALA A 160 -29.40 -23.05 28.91
N GLU A 161 -28.16 -23.40 28.62
CA GLU A 161 -27.76 -24.40 27.62
C GLU A 161 -27.59 -23.81 26.20
N SER A 162 -26.32 -23.66 25.83
CA SER A 162 -25.74 -24.20 24.58
C SER A 162 -26.75 -24.64 23.51
N PHE A 163 -27.13 -23.72 22.62
CA PHE A 163 -27.66 -24.11 21.31
C PHE A 163 -26.51 -24.22 20.32
N LEU A 164 -26.17 -25.49 20.06
CA LEU A 164 -25.27 -25.93 19.01
C LEU A 164 -25.81 -25.56 17.64
N TYR A 165 -24.86 -25.36 16.73
CA TYR A 165 -24.97 -25.33 15.28
C TYR A 165 -26.00 -26.37 14.78
N THR A 166 -27.01 -25.93 14.03
CA THR A 166 -27.69 -26.80 13.09
C THR A 166 -27.21 -26.43 11.70
N ASP A 167 -26.32 -27.29 11.19
CA ASP A 167 -26.08 -27.46 9.76
C ASP A 167 -27.42 -27.80 9.11
N GLN A 168 -27.93 -26.91 8.26
CA GLN A 168 -28.94 -27.27 7.26
C GLN A 168 -28.29 -27.18 5.89
N ASP A 169 -27.98 -28.36 5.37
CA ASP A 169 -27.71 -28.65 3.97
C ASP A 169 -28.78 -28.00 3.07
N ILE A 170 -28.48 -26.81 2.54
CA ILE A 170 -29.12 -26.35 1.31
C ILE A 170 -28.24 -26.79 0.16
N GLN A 171 -28.60 -27.93 -0.43
CA GLN A 171 -28.14 -28.32 -1.75
C GLN A 171 -28.67 -27.32 -2.79
N ILE A 172 -28.00 -26.18 -2.92
CA ILE A 172 -28.23 -25.25 -4.02
C ILE A 172 -27.56 -25.87 -5.25
N ILE A 173 -28.43 -26.34 -6.14
CA ILE A 173 -28.18 -26.66 -7.54
C ILE A 173 -27.15 -25.67 -8.08
N LYS A 174 -25.98 -26.19 -8.46
CA LYS A 174 -24.89 -25.45 -9.09
C LYS A 174 -25.33 -25.07 -10.51
N PRO A 175 -25.75 -23.83 -10.83
CA PRO A 175 -25.44 -23.35 -12.17
C PRO A 175 -23.92 -23.32 -12.20
N SER A 176 -23.33 -24.00 -13.19
CA SER A 176 -21.91 -23.85 -13.51
C SER A 176 -21.67 -22.41 -13.96
N CYS A 177 -21.63 -21.48 -13.00
CA CYS A 177 -21.15 -20.13 -13.16
C CYS A 177 -19.67 -20.17 -12.83
N GLN A 178 -18.85 -19.94 -13.85
CA GLN A 178 -17.44 -19.69 -13.65
C GLN A 178 -17.31 -18.52 -12.65
N PRO A 179 -16.52 -18.66 -11.57
CA PRO A 179 -16.40 -17.60 -10.58
C PRO A 179 -15.84 -16.34 -11.25
N ALA A 180 -16.54 -15.21 -11.08
CA ALA A 180 -16.01 -13.90 -11.39
C ALA A 180 -14.65 -13.76 -10.70
N ALA A 181 -13.60 -13.48 -11.48
CA ALA A 181 -12.23 -13.57 -11.02
C ALA A 181 -12.01 -12.71 -9.78
N ASP A 182 -11.51 -13.32 -8.69
CA ASP A 182 -11.11 -12.60 -7.48
C ASP A 182 -10.25 -11.38 -7.86
N PRO A 183 -10.49 -10.18 -7.30
CA PRO A 183 -9.69 -8.99 -7.65
C PRO A 183 -8.19 -9.20 -7.38
N ALA A 184 -7.84 -10.05 -6.40
CA ALA A 184 -6.46 -10.47 -6.15
C ALA A 184 -5.89 -11.41 -7.23
N ALA A 185 -6.74 -12.26 -7.84
CA ALA A 185 -6.37 -13.11 -8.96
C ALA A 185 -6.20 -12.29 -10.24
N VAL A 186 -7.05 -11.29 -10.49
CA VAL A 186 -6.91 -10.34 -11.61
C VAL A 186 -5.59 -9.56 -11.51
N MET A 187 -5.30 -8.96 -10.35
CA MET A 187 -4.02 -8.28 -10.12
C MET A 187 -2.82 -9.21 -10.27
N THR A 188 -2.95 -10.47 -9.85
CA THR A 188 -1.89 -11.47 -10.04
C THR A 188 -1.70 -11.80 -11.50
N LYS A 189 -2.78 -11.95 -12.27
CA LYS A 189 -2.73 -12.18 -13.72
C LYS A 189 -2.06 -11.00 -14.43
N GLN A 190 -2.46 -9.77 -14.11
CA GLN A 190 -1.86 -8.54 -14.65
C GLN A 190 -0.37 -8.43 -14.28
N ALA A 191 -0.02 -8.68 -13.02
CA ALA A 191 1.37 -8.63 -12.59
C ALA A 191 2.24 -9.69 -13.30
N THR A 192 1.68 -10.88 -13.54
CA THR A 192 2.34 -11.94 -14.32
C THR A 192 2.52 -11.52 -15.78
N GLN A 193 1.54 -10.85 -16.40
CA GLN A 193 1.66 -10.32 -17.76
C GLN A 193 2.77 -9.28 -17.88
N VAL A 194 2.84 -8.33 -16.94
CA VAL A 194 3.90 -7.31 -16.89
C VAL A 194 5.28 -7.95 -16.69
N LEU A 195 5.38 -8.96 -15.80
CA LEU A 195 6.63 -9.66 -15.57
C LEU A 195 7.06 -10.46 -16.81
N GLU A 196 6.13 -11.07 -17.52
CA GLU A 196 6.40 -11.77 -18.77
C GLU A 196 6.93 -10.82 -19.84
N HIS A 197 6.30 -9.65 -20.00
CA HIS A 197 6.80 -8.61 -20.91
C HIS A 197 8.24 -8.19 -20.59
N LEU A 198 8.55 -8.02 -19.30
CA LEU A 198 9.92 -7.72 -18.87
C LEU A 198 10.91 -8.83 -19.29
N ARG A 199 10.56 -10.11 -19.10
CA ARG A 199 11.42 -11.23 -19.53
C ARG A 199 11.65 -11.24 -21.02
N THR A 200 10.59 -11.05 -21.80
CA THR A 200 10.68 -11.02 -23.26
C THR A 200 11.62 -9.91 -23.72
N LYS A 201 11.56 -8.73 -23.08
CA LYS A 201 12.36 -7.57 -23.48
C LYS A 201 13.82 -7.64 -23.03
N THR A 202 14.11 -8.23 -21.87
CA THR A 202 15.47 -8.29 -21.33
C THR A 202 16.17 -9.62 -21.55
N GLY A 203 15.46 -10.64 -22.07
CA GLY A 203 15.95 -12.02 -22.14
C GLY A 203 16.19 -12.66 -20.76
N SER A 204 15.75 -12.02 -19.68
CA SER A 204 16.02 -12.48 -18.31
C SER A 204 15.07 -13.59 -17.87
N ARG A 205 15.57 -14.52 -17.05
CA ARG A 205 14.80 -15.65 -16.51
C ARG A 205 14.25 -15.40 -15.11
N PHE A 206 13.71 -14.20 -14.86
CA PHE A 206 13.04 -13.90 -13.58
C PHE A 206 11.95 -14.94 -13.31
N GLN A 207 11.66 -15.34 -12.08
CA GLN A 207 10.62 -16.35 -11.81
C GLN A 207 9.28 -15.71 -11.45
N ASN A 208 8.17 -16.39 -11.69
CA ASN A 208 6.83 -15.96 -11.24
C ASN A 208 6.66 -16.21 -9.73
N CYS A 209 7.60 -15.71 -8.93
CA CYS A 209 7.64 -15.91 -7.49
C CYS A 209 7.17 -14.67 -6.74
N LYS A 210 6.88 -14.84 -5.44
CA LYS A 210 6.36 -13.78 -4.58
C LYS A 210 7.26 -12.55 -4.55
N SER A 211 8.59 -12.73 -4.57
CA SER A 211 9.58 -11.63 -4.55
C SER A 211 9.57 -10.82 -5.85
N SER A 212 9.54 -11.46 -7.02
CA SER A 212 9.51 -10.77 -8.31
C SER A 212 8.20 -10.00 -8.56
N LEU A 213 7.07 -10.56 -8.12
CA LEU A 213 5.76 -9.92 -8.29
C LEU A 213 5.46 -8.84 -7.24
N LYS A 214 6.21 -8.78 -6.13
CA LYS A 214 5.94 -7.88 -4.99
C LYS A 214 5.86 -6.41 -5.43
N ASN A 215 6.87 -5.93 -6.16
CA ASN A 215 6.95 -4.52 -6.54
C ASN A 215 5.95 -4.17 -7.66
N ILE A 216 5.71 -5.08 -8.60
CA ILE A 216 4.71 -4.93 -9.67
C ILE A 216 3.30 -4.82 -9.07
N ARG A 217 2.92 -5.77 -8.21
CA ARG A 217 1.63 -5.73 -7.48
C ARG A 217 1.49 -4.50 -6.60
N ALA A 218 2.59 -3.97 -6.06
CA ALA A 218 2.55 -2.72 -5.31
C ALA A 218 2.17 -1.55 -6.22
N ARG A 219 2.73 -1.43 -7.43
CA ARG A 219 2.33 -0.35 -8.37
C ARG A 219 0.87 -0.50 -8.81
N LEU A 220 0.41 -1.71 -9.07
CA LEU A 220 -1.00 -1.96 -9.41
C LEU A 220 -1.95 -1.57 -8.26
N ARG A 221 -1.54 -1.78 -7.00
CA ARG A 221 -2.30 -1.33 -5.82
C ARG A 221 -2.27 0.18 -5.62
N ASP A 222 -1.18 0.83 -6.00
CA ASP A 222 -1.07 2.30 -5.99
C ASP A 222 -1.95 2.96 -7.08
N GLY A 223 -2.61 2.18 -7.94
CA GLY A 223 -3.54 2.66 -8.96
C GLY A 223 -2.95 2.77 -10.37
N PHE A 224 -1.68 2.39 -10.57
CA PHE A 224 -1.08 2.39 -11.90
C PHE A 224 -1.59 1.24 -12.75
N THR A 225 -1.79 1.50 -14.03
CA THR A 225 -2.30 0.53 -15.01
C THR A 225 -1.19 -0.43 -15.48
N PRO A 226 -1.51 -1.67 -15.89
CA PRO A 226 -0.51 -2.58 -16.45
C PRO A 226 0.21 -2.00 -17.68
N ASP A 227 -0.48 -1.19 -18.48
CA ASP A 227 0.07 -0.54 -19.67
C ASP A 227 1.13 0.50 -19.32
N GLU A 228 0.93 1.29 -18.26
CA GLU A 228 1.93 2.22 -17.73
C GLU A 228 3.18 1.50 -17.23
N LEU A 229 3.01 0.33 -16.59
CA LEU A 229 4.14 -0.49 -16.16
C LEU A 229 4.92 -1.06 -17.35
N VAL A 230 4.21 -1.53 -18.38
CA VAL A 230 4.80 -1.99 -19.66
C VAL A 230 5.55 -0.85 -20.35
N LEU A 231 5.00 0.35 -20.35
CA LEU A 231 5.63 1.52 -20.93
C LEU A 231 6.95 1.87 -20.24
N VAL A 232 6.99 1.80 -18.91
CA VAL A 232 8.23 1.99 -18.13
C VAL A 232 9.27 0.92 -18.48
N ILE A 233 8.85 -0.34 -18.65
CA ILE A 233 9.76 -1.41 -19.07
C ILE A 233 10.37 -1.09 -20.44
N ASP A 234 9.54 -0.79 -21.44
CA ASP A 234 10.01 -0.50 -22.80
C ASP A 234 10.98 0.67 -22.81
N PHE A 235 10.64 1.76 -22.13
CA PHE A 235 11.51 2.92 -21.98
C PHE A 235 12.84 2.57 -21.31
N SER A 236 12.81 1.82 -20.20
CA SER A 236 14.02 1.43 -19.48
C SER A 236 14.92 0.50 -20.27
N VAL A 237 14.35 -0.42 -21.07
CA VAL A 237 15.10 -1.30 -21.95
C VAL A 237 15.82 -0.50 -23.03
N VAL A 238 15.18 0.51 -23.63
CA VAL A 238 15.85 1.42 -24.58
C VAL A 238 16.93 2.25 -23.86
N ARG A 239 16.66 2.68 -22.62
CA ARG A 239 17.58 3.52 -21.85
C ARG A 239 18.87 2.81 -21.44
N TRP A 240 18.78 1.55 -21.03
CA TRP A 240 19.86 0.82 -20.35
C TRP A 240 20.20 -0.55 -20.96
N GLY A 241 19.35 -1.11 -21.83
CA GLY A 241 19.53 -2.48 -22.34
C GLY A 241 20.84 -2.68 -23.11
N ALA A 242 21.30 -1.66 -23.83
CA ALA A 242 22.57 -1.70 -24.57
C ALA A 242 23.80 -1.37 -23.69
N ASN A 243 23.61 -0.89 -22.45
CA ASN A 243 24.70 -0.45 -21.58
C ASN A 243 24.98 -1.53 -20.53
N PRO A 244 26.13 -2.24 -20.57
CA PRO A 244 26.44 -3.32 -19.64
C PRO A 244 26.32 -2.91 -18.17
N ASP A 245 26.86 -1.74 -17.81
CA ASP A 245 26.85 -1.22 -16.43
C ASP A 245 25.45 -1.00 -15.86
N PHE A 246 24.50 -0.64 -16.73
CA PHE A 246 23.14 -0.31 -16.31
C PHE A 246 22.12 -1.41 -16.58
N SER A 247 22.43 -2.39 -17.42
CA SER A 247 21.55 -3.51 -17.77
C SER A 247 21.10 -4.32 -16.55
N SER A 248 21.94 -4.42 -15.51
CA SER A 248 21.64 -5.06 -14.22
C SER A 248 20.43 -4.43 -13.48
N ASN A 249 20.13 -3.16 -13.76
CA ASN A 249 19.01 -2.43 -13.19
C ASN A 249 17.66 -2.78 -13.85
N LEU A 250 17.64 -3.56 -14.93
CA LEU A 250 16.43 -4.01 -15.62
C LEU A 250 15.77 -5.19 -14.89
N ASN A 251 15.42 -4.97 -13.63
CA ASN A 251 14.78 -5.94 -12.77
C ASN A 251 13.54 -5.34 -12.06
N PRO A 252 12.58 -6.17 -11.60
CA PRO A 252 11.35 -5.66 -11.00
C PRO A 252 11.57 -4.78 -9.76
N THR A 253 12.63 -5.00 -8.99
CA THR A 253 12.90 -4.24 -7.78
C THR A 253 13.34 -2.81 -8.07
N THR A 254 14.25 -2.64 -9.02
CA THR A 254 14.76 -1.32 -9.40
C THR A 254 13.73 -0.54 -10.21
N LEU A 255 13.09 -1.17 -11.20
CA LEU A 255 12.13 -0.50 -12.09
C LEU A 255 10.87 -0.05 -11.36
N PHE A 256 10.34 -0.88 -10.45
CA PHE A 256 9.07 -0.62 -9.76
C PHE A 256 9.27 -0.12 -8.32
N ARG A 257 10.41 0.50 -8.02
CA ARG A 257 10.68 1.10 -6.70
C ARG A 257 9.74 2.29 -6.47
N PRO A 258 9.04 2.37 -5.31
CA PRO A 258 8.02 3.39 -5.10
C PRO A 258 8.48 4.84 -5.30
N THR A 259 9.70 5.14 -4.85
CA THR A 259 10.28 6.49 -4.90
C THR A 259 10.74 6.92 -6.29
N LYS A 260 10.99 5.97 -7.21
CA LYS A 260 11.52 6.25 -8.55
C LYS A 260 10.52 6.01 -9.66
N PHE A 261 9.55 5.12 -9.45
CA PHE A 261 8.57 4.72 -10.45
C PHE A 261 7.80 5.91 -11.07
N PRO A 262 7.25 6.88 -10.30
CA PRO A 262 6.55 8.03 -10.91
C PRO A 262 7.44 8.87 -11.85
N SER A 263 8.72 9.02 -11.50
CA SER A 263 9.69 9.73 -12.35
C SER A 263 10.02 8.95 -13.63
N TYR A 264 10.13 7.62 -13.54
CA TYR A 264 10.28 6.77 -14.71
C TYR A 264 9.05 6.80 -15.60
N LEU A 265 7.84 6.74 -15.02
CA LEU A 265 6.59 6.84 -15.77
C LEU A 265 6.46 8.18 -16.49
N SER A 266 6.80 9.29 -15.84
CA SER A 266 6.80 10.61 -16.48
C SER A 266 7.77 10.67 -17.67
N SER A 267 8.98 10.14 -17.49
CA SER A 267 9.98 10.07 -18.57
C SER A 267 9.52 9.18 -19.72
N ALA A 268 8.94 8.02 -19.41
CA ALA A 268 8.43 7.06 -20.38
C ALA A 268 7.22 7.61 -21.15
N THR A 269 6.33 8.36 -20.48
CA THR A 269 5.20 9.06 -21.12
C THR A 269 5.68 10.13 -22.08
N ASN A 270 6.70 10.90 -21.71
CA ASN A 270 7.27 11.91 -22.61
C ASN A 270 7.97 11.25 -23.81
N TRP A 271 8.66 10.13 -23.59
CA TRP A 271 9.26 9.34 -24.66
C TRP A 271 8.21 8.72 -25.60
N ASP A 272 7.07 8.26 -25.06
CA ASP A 272 5.93 7.76 -25.83
C ASP A 272 5.31 8.87 -26.69
N LYS A 273 5.06 10.04 -26.10
CA LYS A 273 4.58 11.25 -26.81
C LYS A 273 5.54 11.71 -27.90
N ALA A 274 6.85 11.52 -27.71
CA ALA A 274 7.88 11.83 -28.69
C ALA A 274 8.01 10.77 -29.81
N GLY A 275 7.14 9.74 -29.82
CA GLY A 275 7.13 8.71 -30.87
C GLY A 275 8.11 7.56 -30.62
N ARG A 276 8.49 7.30 -29.35
CA ARG A 276 9.33 6.17 -28.94
C ARG A 276 10.68 6.10 -29.65
N LEU A 277 11.35 7.25 -29.76
CA LEU A 277 12.63 7.38 -30.47
C LEU A 277 13.70 6.41 -29.92
N PRO A 278 14.58 5.86 -30.77
CA PRO A 278 15.69 5.01 -30.35
C PRO A 278 16.69 5.80 -29.50
N ARG A 279 17.44 5.09 -28.64
CA ARG A 279 18.36 5.69 -27.65
C ARG A 279 19.40 6.64 -28.27
N SER A 280 19.84 6.36 -29.50
CA SER A 280 20.81 7.17 -30.25
C SER A 280 20.31 8.58 -30.57
N GLN A 281 18.99 8.76 -30.65
CA GLN A 281 18.36 10.05 -30.96
C GLN A 281 18.00 10.87 -29.71
N TRP A 282 18.32 10.35 -28.51
CA TRP A 282 17.97 11.00 -27.23
C TRP A 282 18.86 12.21 -26.87
N SER A 283 19.62 12.76 -27.81
CA SER A 283 20.62 13.81 -27.58
C SER A 283 20.24 15.20 -28.13
N MET A 284 19.02 15.43 -28.64
CA MET A 284 18.63 16.77 -29.13
C MET A 284 17.30 17.34 -28.62
N GLN A 285 16.45 16.58 -27.94
CA GLN A 285 15.05 17.01 -27.67
C GLN A 285 14.62 17.10 -26.20
N ALA A 286 15.49 16.90 -25.21
CA ALA A 286 15.03 16.82 -23.82
C ALA A 286 15.94 17.43 -22.75
N GLN A 287 16.72 18.42 -23.11
CA GLN A 287 16.96 19.52 -22.19
C GLN A 287 16.50 20.77 -22.93
N ALA A 288 15.29 21.23 -22.64
CA ALA A 288 15.01 22.65 -22.85
C ALA A 288 16.06 23.37 -22.00
N LYS A 289 17.15 23.77 -22.66
CA LYS A 289 18.20 24.59 -22.08
C LYS A 289 17.47 25.75 -21.39
N PRO A 290 17.61 25.93 -20.05
CA PRO A 290 16.89 26.98 -19.35
C PRO A 290 17.15 28.32 -20.03
N LYS A 291 16.19 29.25 -19.98
CA LYS A 291 16.35 30.59 -20.56
C LYS A 291 17.59 31.24 -19.92
N GLY A 292 18.69 31.33 -20.66
CA GLY A 292 20.01 31.79 -20.16
C GLY A 292 21.13 30.75 -20.14
N TYR A 293 20.89 29.51 -20.59
CA TYR A 293 21.96 28.52 -20.73
C TYR A 293 22.97 28.93 -21.82
N VAL A 294 24.23 29.07 -21.44
CA VAL A 294 25.34 29.37 -22.34
C VAL A 294 26.06 28.07 -22.65
N ASP A 295 26.22 27.74 -23.94
CA ASP A 295 27.04 26.60 -24.36
C ASP A 295 28.51 26.95 -24.10
N MET A 296 29.05 26.48 -22.98
CA MET A 296 30.48 26.56 -22.70
C MET A 296 31.13 25.34 -23.36
N ASP A 297 31.75 25.56 -24.52
CA ASP A 297 32.58 24.54 -25.17
C ASP A 297 33.95 24.48 -24.49
N PHE A 298 34.17 23.43 -23.72
CA PHE A 298 35.44 23.18 -23.01
C PHE A 298 36.44 22.36 -23.83
N SER A 299 36.08 21.94 -25.06
CA SER A 299 36.95 21.09 -25.88
C SER A 299 38.24 21.79 -26.33
N ASN A 300 38.27 23.13 -26.29
CA ASN A 300 39.42 23.96 -26.68
C ASN A 300 39.94 24.86 -25.54
N GLN A 301 39.74 24.51 -24.27
CA GLN A 301 40.33 25.27 -23.17
C GLN A 301 41.77 24.84 -22.88
N ASP A 302 42.70 25.80 -22.96
CA ASP A 302 44.09 25.63 -22.55
C ASP A 302 44.20 25.73 -21.01
N TYR A 303 44.23 24.57 -20.36
CA TYR A 303 44.34 24.43 -18.90
C TYR A 303 45.78 24.60 -18.37
N SER A 304 46.74 25.03 -19.20
CA SER A 304 48.13 25.21 -18.78
C SER A 304 48.33 26.38 -17.80
N SER A 305 47.36 27.28 -17.69
CA SER A 305 47.46 28.47 -16.83
C SER A 305 46.34 28.54 -15.78
N VAL A 306 46.71 28.94 -14.56
CA VAL A 306 45.75 29.18 -13.46
C VAL A 306 45.15 30.58 -13.65
N PRO A 307 43.82 30.72 -13.70
CA PRO A 307 43.17 32.02 -13.89
C PRO A 307 43.46 33.01 -12.76
N ALA A 308 43.65 34.28 -13.11
CA ALA A 308 43.86 35.35 -12.14
C ALA A 308 42.67 35.45 -11.17
N GLY A 309 42.93 35.30 -9.87
CA GLY A 309 41.92 35.35 -8.80
C GLY A 309 41.58 34.00 -8.15
N PHE A 310 42.10 32.88 -8.66
CA PHE A 310 41.96 31.58 -8.00
C PHE A 310 42.86 31.50 -6.75
N ARG A 311 42.26 31.66 -5.57
CA ARG A 311 42.97 31.56 -4.28
C ARG A 311 43.04 30.09 -3.86
N ASN A 312 44.12 29.40 -4.19
CA ASN A 312 44.38 28.04 -3.71
C ASN A 312 44.38 28.03 -2.17
N GLY A 313 43.41 27.34 -1.58
CA GLY A 313 43.26 27.20 -0.13
C GLY A 313 44.17 26.15 0.51
N TYR A 314 45.04 25.50 -0.26
CA TYR A 314 46.03 24.55 0.25
C TYR A 314 47.36 24.69 -0.49
N SER A 315 48.45 24.68 0.29
CA SER A 315 49.88 24.74 -0.07
C SER A 315 50.45 26.09 -0.52
N SER A 316 50.87 26.87 0.47
CA SER A 316 52.09 27.67 0.37
C SER A 316 53.32 26.76 0.47
N GLU A 317 53.65 26.05 -0.60
CA GLU A 317 55.01 25.55 -0.80
C GLU A 317 55.47 25.99 -2.18
N LYS A 318 56.54 26.78 -2.23
CA LYS A 318 57.25 27.10 -3.47
C LYS A 318 57.62 25.78 -4.17
N PRO A 319 57.68 25.73 -5.51
CA PRO A 319 58.28 24.58 -6.20
C PRO A 319 59.67 24.35 -5.61
N LYS A 320 59.90 23.17 -5.01
CA LYS A 320 61.25 22.75 -4.63
C LYS A 320 62.08 22.71 -5.91
N GLU A 321 63.19 23.43 -5.89
CA GLU A 321 64.27 23.33 -6.86
C GLU A 321 64.58 21.85 -7.11
N PRO A 322 64.79 21.41 -8.36
CA PRO A 322 65.09 20.01 -8.63
C PRO A 322 66.37 19.64 -7.86
N ALA A 323 66.24 18.69 -6.94
CA ALA A 323 67.37 18.20 -6.15
C ALA A 323 68.47 17.72 -7.11
N ALA A 324 69.70 18.15 -6.85
CA ALA A 324 70.88 17.72 -7.60
C ALA A 324 70.94 16.17 -7.66
N PRO A 325 71.51 15.58 -8.73
CA PRO A 325 71.63 14.13 -8.85
C PRO A 325 72.32 13.56 -7.62
N VAL A 326 71.63 12.69 -6.89
CA VAL A 326 72.20 12.00 -5.73
C VAL A 326 73.24 11.01 -6.23
N ASP A 327 74.51 11.23 -5.88
CA ASP A 327 75.58 10.27 -6.11
C ASP A 327 75.28 8.97 -5.35
N ARG A 328 75.05 7.89 -6.09
CA ARG A 328 74.64 6.59 -5.53
C ARG A 328 75.80 5.84 -4.85
N SER A 329 77.02 6.35 -4.94
CA SER A 329 78.20 5.75 -4.32
C SER A 329 78.27 5.94 -2.80
N GLU A 330 77.52 6.90 -2.25
CA GLU A 330 77.48 7.20 -0.80
C GLU A 330 76.29 6.56 -0.06
N LEU A 331 75.43 5.80 -0.76
CA LEU A 331 74.26 5.19 -0.12
C LEU A 331 74.64 3.92 0.65
N PRO A 332 74.12 3.75 1.88
CA PRO A 332 74.42 2.56 2.69
C PRO A 332 73.86 1.29 2.03
N ARG A 333 74.65 0.20 2.03
CA ARG A 333 74.38 -1.04 1.27
C ARG A 333 72.97 -1.62 1.44
N TRP A 334 72.39 -1.51 2.64
CA TRP A 334 71.05 -2.01 2.93
C TRP A 334 69.93 -1.31 2.12
N LEU A 335 70.18 -0.09 1.64
CA LEU A 335 69.25 0.68 0.83
C LEU A 335 69.32 0.29 -0.65
N VAL A 336 70.51 -0.12 -1.13
CA VAL A 336 70.74 -0.54 -2.52
C VAL A 336 70.15 -1.93 -2.78
N GLU A 337 70.22 -2.84 -1.81
CA GLU A 337 69.70 -4.22 -1.94
C GLU A 337 68.16 -4.31 -1.95
N ARG A 338 67.46 -3.26 -1.51
CA ARG A 338 65.99 -3.25 -1.37
C ARG A 338 65.24 -2.76 -2.61
N THR A 339 65.93 -2.07 -3.51
CA THR A 339 65.42 -1.72 -4.84
C THR A 339 66.01 -2.71 -5.84
N GLY A 340 65.38 -3.87 -5.97
CA GLY A 340 65.80 -4.95 -6.86
C GLY A 340 65.85 -4.53 -8.34
N GLY A 341 66.96 -3.91 -8.74
CA GLY A 341 67.32 -3.63 -10.11
C GLY A 341 68.63 -4.34 -10.43
N ALA A 342 68.56 -5.34 -11.29
CA ALA A 342 69.72 -5.90 -11.97
C ALA A 342 70.49 -4.79 -12.70
N VAL A 343 71.82 -4.88 -12.66
CA VAL A 343 72.75 -4.14 -13.53
C VAL A 343 72.65 -4.68 -14.94
#